data_AF-A0A954CE92-F1
#
_entry.id   AF-A0A954CE92-F1
#
_cell.length_a   1.000
_cell.length_b   1.000
_cell.length_c   1.000
_cell.angle_alpha   90.00
_cell.angle_beta   90.00
_cell.angle_gamma   90.00
#
_symmetry.space_group_name_H-M   'P 1'
#
loop_
_entity.id
_entity.type
_entity.pdbx_description
1 polymer ?
#
loop_
_entity_poly.entity_id
_entity_poly.type
_entity_poly.pdbx_seq_one_letter_code
_entity_poly.pdbx_strand_id
1 'polypeptide(L)'
;VMVTEIDPICALQAAMEGYQVTTMDDAAPEGDIFVTATGNVDVITLDHMRQMKDRAIVCNIGHFDSEIQIGSLRNLVWEEVKPQVDEVVFPDGKRLIVLAKGRLVNLGCATGHPSFVMSASFTNQVLAQIELWTNHDNYERQVYTLPKHLDEKVAALHLEKLGAKLTTLTDKQAGYLGLSSAGPFKSDHYRY
;
A
#
# COMPACT_ATOMS: atom_id res chain seq x y z
N VAL A 1 12.40 4.03 11.69
CA VAL A 1 10.97 4.08 11.27
C VAL A 1 10.13 3.70 12.46
N MET A 2 9.11 4.50 12.77
CA MET A 2 8.10 4.17 13.78
C MET A 2 6.83 3.71 13.05
N VAL A 3 6.14 2.71 13.60
CA VAL A 3 4.90 2.16 13.04
C VAL A 3 3.80 2.26 14.08
N THR A 4 2.61 2.66 13.64
CA THR A 4 1.38 2.59 14.44
C THR A 4 0.49 1.50 13.88
N GLU A 5 0.00 0.59 14.72
CA GLU A 5 -0.91 -0.46 14.29
C GLU A 5 -1.96 -0.79 15.36
N ILE A 6 -3.15 -1.12 14.88
CA ILE A 6 -4.27 -1.66 15.65
C ILE A 6 -4.30 -3.19 15.60
N ASP A 7 -3.77 -3.81 14.54
CA ASP A 7 -3.71 -5.26 14.42
C ASP A 7 -2.45 -5.82 15.11
N PRO A 8 -2.59 -6.73 16.10
CA PRO A 8 -1.45 -7.26 16.84
C PRO A 8 -0.53 -8.15 15.98
N ILE A 9 -1.03 -8.79 14.92
CA ILE A 9 -0.21 -9.61 14.00
C ILE A 9 0.69 -8.69 13.18
N CYS A 10 0.12 -7.63 12.59
CA CYS A 10 0.88 -6.64 11.81
C CYS A 10 1.86 -5.87 12.69
N ALA A 11 1.47 -5.50 13.91
CA ALA A 11 2.36 -4.87 14.88
C ALA A 11 3.55 -5.78 15.23
N LEU A 12 3.31 -7.07 15.48
CA LEU A 12 4.39 -8.02 15.75
C LEU A 12 5.30 -8.18 14.53
N GLN A 13 4.76 -8.22 13.31
CA GLN A 13 5.57 -8.25 12.08
C GLN A 13 6.47 -7.02 11.99
N ALA A 14 5.95 -5.82 12.21
CA ALA A 14 6.74 -4.59 12.20
C ALA A 14 7.86 -4.62 13.27
N ALA A 15 7.55 -5.07 14.48
CA ALA A 15 8.53 -5.21 15.56
C ALA A 15 9.63 -6.23 15.23
N MET A 16 9.27 -7.34 14.58
CA MET A 16 10.23 -8.37 14.15
C MET A 16 11.19 -7.89 13.07
N GLU A 17 10.79 -6.91 12.24
CA GLU A 17 11.66 -6.21 11.28
C GLU A 17 12.51 -5.10 11.94
N GLY A 18 12.42 -4.95 13.27
CA GLY A 18 13.19 -3.97 14.03
C GLY A 18 12.60 -2.56 14.04
N TYR A 19 11.34 -2.39 13.62
CA TYR A 19 10.64 -1.11 13.74
C TYR A 19 10.08 -0.91 15.15
N GLN A 20 10.17 0.33 15.66
CA GLN A 20 9.50 0.70 16.89
C GLN A 20 7.99 0.78 16.62
N VAL A 21 7.22 -0.04 17.31
CA VAL A 21 5.76 0.07 17.31
C VAL A 21 5.35 1.00 18.45
N THR A 22 4.61 2.06 18.12
CA THR A 22 4.19 3.10 19.07
C THR A 22 2.80 3.63 18.71
N THR A 23 2.26 4.56 19.49
CA THR A 23 1.00 5.25 19.19
C THR A 23 1.23 6.52 18.39
N MET A 24 0.19 7.03 17.71
CA MET A 24 0.28 8.32 17.03
C MET A 24 0.46 9.48 18.00
N ASP A 25 -0.13 9.38 19.21
CA ASP A 25 0.03 10.36 20.28
C ASP A 25 1.49 10.49 20.72
N ASP A 26 2.20 9.36 20.88
CA ASP A 26 3.62 9.34 21.23
C ASP A 26 4.52 9.74 20.05
N ALA A 27 4.14 9.36 18.82
CA ALA A 27 4.94 9.64 17.62
C ALA A 27 4.85 11.11 17.16
N ALA A 28 3.72 11.78 17.38
CA ALA A 28 3.47 13.15 16.91
C ALA A 28 4.55 14.16 17.36
N PRO A 29 4.95 14.25 18.63
CA PRO A 29 5.99 15.20 19.06
C PRO A 29 7.40 14.86 18.58
N GLU A 30 7.67 13.60 18.21
CA GLU A 30 9.03 13.12 17.89
C GLU A 30 9.28 12.92 16.40
N GLY A 31 8.25 12.68 15.59
CA GLY A 31 8.38 12.42 14.16
C GLY A 31 8.72 13.65 13.33
N ASP A 32 9.51 13.45 12.28
CA ASP A 32 9.81 14.48 11.27
C ASP A 32 9.00 14.29 9.97
N ILE A 33 8.61 13.03 9.67
CA ILE A 33 7.84 12.64 8.49
C ILE A 33 6.74 11.68 8.91
N PHE A 34 5.51 11.99 8.51
CA PHE A 34 4.31 11.23 8.81
C PHE A 34 3.66 10.76 7.52
N VAL A 35 3.46 9.44 7.41
CA VAL A 35 2.87 8.78 6.25
C VAL A 35 1.70 7.92 6.71
N THR A 36 0.48 8.24 6.28
CA THR A 36 -0.69 7.38 6.52
C THR A 36 -0.81 6.34 5.40
N ALA A 37 -1.06 5.08 5.77
CA ALA A 37 -1.15 3.94 4.84
C ALA A 37 -2.20 2.91 5.30
N THR A 38 -3.30 3.37 5.88
CA THR A 38 -4.24 2.53 6.63
C THR A 38 -5.52 2.18 5.86
N GLY A 39 -5.92 3.03 4.90
CA GLY A 39 -7.25 2.97 4.29
C GLY A 39 -8.41 3.35 5.23
N ASN A 40 -8.11 3.96 6.38
CA ASN A 40 -9.09 4.34 7.40
C ASN A 40 -9.40 5.86 7.38
N VAL A 41 -10.02 6.38 8.43
CA VAL A 41 -10.33 7.81 8.58
C VAL A 41 -9.70 8.35 9.86
N ASP A 42 -9.39 9.65 9.86
CA ASP A 42 -8.96 10.39 11.06
C ASP A 42 -7.73 9.82 11.79
N VAL A 43 -6.83 9.17 11.05
CA VAL A 43 -5.59 8.58 11.60
C VAL A 43 -4.64 9.67 12.09
N ILE A 44 -4.50 10.74 11.31
CA ILE A 44 -3.82 11.96 11.74
C ILE A 44 -4.86 13.05 11.95
N THR A 45 -5.13 13.35 13.21
CA THR A 45 -6.09 14.36 13.64
C THR A 45 -5.44 15.75 13.72
N LEU A 46 -6.28 16.79 13.87
CA LEU A 46 -5.79 18.14 14.18
C LEU A 46 -4.92 18.17 15.44
N ASP A 47 -5.26 17.39 16.46
CA ASP A 47 -4.52 17.37 17.73
C ASP A 47 -3.14 16.71 17.59
N HIS A 48 -3.01 15.67 16.77
CA HIS A 48 -1.69 15.13 16.41
C HIS A 48 -0.87 16.20 15.68
N MET A 49 -1.47 16.88 14.69
CA MET A 49 -0.80 17.94 13.92
C MET A 49 -0.40 19.14 14.78
N ARG A 50 -1.13 19.45 15.87
CA ARG A 50 -0.73 20.48 16.85
C ARG A 50 0.52 20.08 17.64
N GLN A 51 0.75 18.79 17.89
CA GLN A 51 1.90 18.29 18.65
C GLN A 51 3.16 18.11 17.78
N MET A 52 3.01 18.01 16.45
CA MET A 52 4.14 17.89 15.52
C MET A 52 5.11 19.05 15.62
N LYS A 53 6.38 18.77 15.28
CA LYS A 53 7.47 19.75 15.18
C LYS A 53 7.25 20.77 14.07
N ASP A 54 7.93 21.90 14.16
CA ASP A 54 8.03 22.84 13.05
C ASP A 54 8.65 22.17 11.81
N ARG A 55 8.04 22.43 10.65
CA ARG A 55 8.36 21.84 9.34
C ARG A 55 8.27 20.31 9.27
N ALA A 56 7.52 19.66 10.16
CA ALA A 56 7.18 18.25 9.97
C ALA A 56 6.42 18.05 8.64
N ILE A 57 6.74 16.96 7.95
CA ILE A 57 6.14 16.61 6.65
C ILE A 57 4.99 15.64 6.89
N VAL A 58 3.81 15.94 6.35
CA VAL A 58 2.62 15.10 6.48
C VAL A 58 2.10 14.71 5.10
N CYS A 59 1.95 13.42 4.87
CA CYS A 59 1.42 12.89 3.61
C CYS A 59 0.65 11.59 3.79
N ASN A 60 -0.08 11.22 2.74
CA ASN A 60 -0.91 10.02 2.69
C ASN A 60 -0.56 9.19 1.46
N ILE A 61 -0.43 7.88 1.64
CA ILE A 61 -0.26 6.92 0.54
C ILE A 61 -1.33 5.82 0.55
N GLY A 62 -2.29 5.89 1.47
CA GLY A 62 -3.47 5.05 1.47
C GLY A 62 -4.55 5.53 0.49
N HIS A 63 -5.79 5.07 0.66
CA HIS A 63 -6.75 5.07 -0.44
C HIS A 63 -7.41 6.44 -0.70
N PHE A 64 -7.85 7.14 0.35
CA PHE A 64 -8.57 8.42 0.26
C PHE A 64 -7.92 9.51 1.11
N ASP A 65 -8.31 10.76 0.89
CA ASP A 65 -7.82 11.94 1.61
C ASP A 65 -8.32 12.06 3.06
N SER A 66 -9.18 11.14 3.51
CA SER A 66 -9.79 11.15 4.84
C SER A 66 -8.91 10.59 5.96
N GLU A 67 -7.76 9.98 5.63
CA GLU A 67 -6.82 9.49 6.64
C GLU A 67 -6.19 10.63 7.47
N ILE A 68 -6.08 11.82 6.88
CA ILE A 68 -5.59 13.03 7.54
C ILE A 68 -6.72 14.03 7.59
N GLN A 69 -6.92 14.68 8.74
CA GLN A 69 -7.94 15.73 8.91
C GLN A 69 -7.57 17.05 8.22
N ILE A 70 -7.33 17.04 6.91
CA ILE A 70 -7.04 18.23 6.08
C ILE A 70 -8.18 19.24 6.16
N GLY A 71 -9.43 18.78 6.26
CA GLY A 71 -10.61 19.63 6.45
C GLY A 71 -10.50 20.53 7.69
N SER A 72 -9.89 20.03 8.76
CA SER A 72 -9.69 20.75 10.02
C SER A 72 -8.59 21.82 9.96
N LEU A 73 -7.83 21.89 8.86
CA LEU A 73 -6.80 22.90 8.63
C LEU A 73 -7.26 24.05 7.71
N ARG A 74 -8.50 24.01 7.18
CA ARG A 74 -8.98 24.96 6.16
C ARG A 74 -9.03 26.42 6.63
N ASN A 75 -9.16 26.63 7.94
CA ASN A 75 -9.21 27.95 8.56
C ASN A 75 -7.81 28.50 8.93
N LEU A 76 -6.74 27.74 8.67
CA LEU A 76 -5.37 28.17 8.86
C LEU A 76 -4.84 28.85 7.59
N VAL A 77 -3.67 29.50 7.70
CA VAL A 77 -3.01 30.10 6.55
C VAL A 77 -2.26 29.02 5.78
N TRP A 78 -2.48 28.95 4.47
CA TRP A 78 -1.80 28.03 3.55
C TRP A 78 -0.90 28.84 2.62
N GLU A 79 0.39 28.53 2.61
CA GLU A 79 1.40 29.11 1.73
C GLU A 79 1.87 28.03 0.74
N GLU A 80 1.51 28.17 -0.54
CA GLU A 80 1.96 27.22 -1.56
C GLU A 80 3.47 27.40 -1.81
N VAL A 81 4.24 26.32 -1.64
CA VAL A 81 5.68 26.31 -1.98
C VAL A 81 5.85 26.01 -3.47
N LYS A 82 5.10 25.01 -3.96
CA LYS A 82 5.01 24.60 -5.36
C LYS A 82 3.76 23.74 -5.54
N PRO A 83 3.37 23.35 -6.77
CA PRO A 83 2.24 22.45 -6.96
C PRO A 83 2.34 21.19 -6.09
N GLN A 84 1.29 20.94 -5.31
CA GLN A 84 1.14 19.81 -4.38
C GLN A 84 2.07 19.82 -3.16
N VAL A 85 2.65 20.97 -2.83
CA VAL A 85 3.40 21.17 -1.59
C VAL A 85 2.97 22.51 -0.98
N ASP A 86 2.29 22.43 0.16
CA ASP A 86 1.79 23.59 0.88
C ASP A 86 2.42 23.63 2.29
N GLU A 87 2.78 24.82 2.77
CA GLU A 87 3.05 25.07 4.20
C GLU A 87 1.76 25.54 4.89
N VAL A 88 1.36 24.89 5.97
CA VAL A 88 0.20 25.27 6.80
C VAL A 88 0.71 25.91 8.09
N VAL A 89 0.37 27.19 8.29
CA VAL A 89 0.86 27.98 9.43
C VAL A 89 -0.15 27.93 10.59
N PHE A 90 0.32 27.45 11.74
CA PHE A 90 -0.43 27.39 13.00
C PHE A 90 -0.36 28.73 13.76
N PRO A 91 -1.30 28.99 14.70
CA PRO A 91 -1.34 30.26 15.44
C PRO A 91 -0.09 30.59 16.27
N ASP A 92 0.69 29.57 16.66
CA ASP A 92 1.95 29.71 17.39
C ASP A 92 3.16 29.98 16.47
N GLY A 93 2.93 30.11 15.16
CA GLY A 93 3.95 30.35 14.14
C GLY A 93 4.59 29.07 13.60
N LYS A 94 4.27 27.90 14.16
CA LYS A 94 4.71 26.60 13.63
C LYS A 94 4.15 26.36 12.24
N ARG A 95 4.92 25.74 11.37
CA ARG A 95 4.50 25.38 10.01
C ARG A 95 4.53 23.87 9.81
N LEU A 96 3.55 23.30 9.12
CA LEU A 96 3.60 21.92 8.64
C LEU A 96 3.72 21.90 7.13
N ILE A 97 4.50 20.97 6.58
CA ILE A 97 4.59 20.75 5.13
C ILE A 97 3.60 19.65 4.77
N VAL A 98 2.52 20.02 4.07
CA VAL A 98 1.47 19.10 3.64
C VAL A 98 1.66 18.76 2.17
N LEU A 99 1.75 17.46 1.87
CA LEU A 99 1.91 16.98 0.50
C LEU A 99 0.56 16.59 -0.11
N ALA A 100 0.35 16.97 -1.37
CA ALA A 100 -0.82 16.66 -2.19
C ALA A 100 -2.19 16.95 -1.53
N LYS A 101 -2.22 17.86 -0.55
CA LYS A 101 -3.40 18.16 0.28
C LYS A 101 -4.04 16.90 0.87
N GLY A 102 -3.20 15.95 1.32
CA GLY A 102 -3.62 14.68 1.94
C GLY A 102 -4.08 13.59 0.95
N ARG A 103 -4.00 13.80 -0.36
CA ARG A 103 -4.22 12.73 -1.36
C ARG A 103 -2.97 11.88 -1.54
N LEU A 104 -3.10 10.79 -2.31
CA LEU A 104 -2.01 9.87 -2.68
C LEU A 104 -0.74 10.59 -3.11
N VAL A 105 0.27 10.60 -2.25
CA VAL A 105 1.51 11.37 -2.43
C VAL A 105 2.37 10.85 -3.58
N ASN A 106 2.41 9.54 -3.79
CA ASN A 106 3.20 8.92 -4.86
C ASN A 106 2.68 9.30 -6.26
N LEU A 107 1.37 9.50 -6.41
CA LEU A 107 0.74 9.94 -7.65
C LEU A 107 0.67 11.46 -7.77
N GLY A 108 0.43 12.16 -6.65
CA GLY A 108 0.30 13.61 -6.64
C GLY A 108 1.64 14.35 -6.73
N CYS A 109 2.69 13.82 -6.11
CA CYS A 109 4.01 14.45 -6.03
C CYS A 109 5.09 13.73 -6.86
N ALA A 110 4.76 12.60 -7.49
CA ALA A 110 5.66 11.83 -8.34
C ALA A 110 4.87 11.16 -9.49
N THR A 111 5.29 9.98 -9.93
CA THR A 111 4.72 9.28 -11.10
C THR A 111 4.08 7.94 -10.75
N GLY A 112 3.80 7.70 -9.47
CA GLY A 112 3.23 6.43 -8.98
C GLY A 112 4.22 5.27 -9.03
N HIS A 113 3.68 4.07 -9.17
CA HIS A 113 4.49 2.86 -9.22
C HIS A 113 5.20 2.70 -10.59
N PRO A 114 6.45 2.18 -10.61
CA PRO A 114 7.16 1.92 -11.86
C PRO A 114 6.43 0.93 -12.79
N SER A 115 6.69 1.02 -14.10
CA SER A 115 6.01 0.20 -15.11
C SER A 115 6.11 -1.31 -14.87
N PHE A 116 7.22 -1.80 -14.32
CA PHE A 116 7.42 -3.23 -14.10
C PHE A 116 6.46 -3.82 -13.06
N VAL A 117 6.26 -3.13 -11.92
CA VAL A 117 5.29 -3.60 -10.91
C VAL A 117 3.85 -3.42 -11.42
N MET A 118 3.58 -2.34 -12.18
CA MET A 118 2.27 -2.14 -12.81
C MET A 118 1.97 -3.20 -13.89
N SER A 119 2.99 -3.75 -14.55
CA SER A 119 2.84 -4.85 -15.51
C SER A 119 2.22 -6.09 -14.86
N ALA A 120 2.63 -6.44 -13.64
CA ALA A 120 2.04 -7.57 -12.92
C ALA A 120 0.55 -7.33 -12.59
N SER A 121 0.22 -6.13 -12.11
CA SER A 121 -1.17 -5.75 -11.83
C SER A 121 -2.04 -5.71 -13.09
N PHE A 122 -1.53 -5.12 -14.18
CA PHE A 122 -2.30 -5.01 -15.43
C PHE A 122 -2.40 -6.34 -16.18
N THR A 123 -1.45 -7.26 -16.04
CA THR A 123 -1.60 -8.62 -16.56
C THR A 123 -2.76 -9.33 -15.85
N ASN A 124 -2.88 -9.22 -14.53
CA ASN A 124 -4.03 -9.73 -13.77
C ASN A 124 -5.35 -9.12 -14.28
N GLN A 125 -5.40 -7.79 -14.45
CA GLN A 125 -6.60 -7.12 -14.96
C GLN A 125 -7.02 -7.64 -16.35
N VAL A 126 -6.07 -7.79 -17.28
CA VAL A 126 -6.36 -8.31 -18.62
C VAL A 126 -6.85 -9.75 -18.57
N LEU A 127 -6.24 -10.61 -17.75
CA LEU A 127 -6.69 -12.00 -17.61
C LEU A 127 -8.10 -12.08 -17.00
N ALA A 128 -8.40 -11.25 -16.00
CA ALA A 128 -9.74 -11.16 -15.43
C ALA A 128 -10.78 -10.68 -16.44
N GLN A 129 -10.43 -9.68 -17.26
CA GLN A 129 -11.31 -9.19 -18.33
C GLN A 129 -11.58 -10.27 -19.37
N ILE A 130 -10.56 -11.04 -19.79
CA ILE A 130 -10.73 -12.16 -20.71
C ILE A 130 -11.65 -13.21 -20.10
N GLU A 131 -11.39 -13.64 -18.86
CA GLU A 131 -12.17 -14.68 -18.16
C GLU A 131 -13.65 -14.29 -18.06
N LEU A 132 -13.93 -13.08 -17.58
CA LEU A 132 -15.30 -12.59 -17.48
C LEU A 132 -15.94 -12.47 -18.86
N TRP A 133 -15.24 -11.95 -19.87
CA TRP A 133 -15.80 -11.81 -21.21
C TRP A 133 -16.15 -13.16 -21.85
N THR A 134 -15.25 -14.16 -21.73
CA THR A 134 -15.42 -15.46 -22.39
C THR A 134 -16.29 -16.43 -21.61
N ASN A 135 -16.32 -16.33 -20.28
CA ASN A 135 -16.89 -17.34 -19.39
C ASN A 135 -17.89 -16.78 -18.36
N HIS A 136 -18.44 -15.56 -18.54
CA HIS A 136 -19.37 -14.95 -17.57
C HIS A 136 -20.52 -15.85 -17.10
N ASP A 137 -21.03 -16.74 -17.97
CA ASP A 137 -22.10 -17.68 -17.62
C ASP A 137 -21.73 -18.66 -16.48
N ASN A 138 -20.43 -18.83 -16.21
CA ASN A 138 -19.92 -19.66 -15.10
C ASN A 138 -19.84 -18.90 -13.77
N TYR A 139 -20.18 -17.61 -13.73
CA TYR A 139 -20.04 -16.75 -12.56
C TYR A 139 -21.38 -16.23 -12.08
N GLU A 140 -21.58 -16.28 -10.76
CA GLU A 140 -22.72 -15.63 -10.12
C GLU A 140 -22.40 -14.17 -9.80
N ARG A 141 -23.37 -13.43 -9.24
CA ARG A 141 -23.15 -12.06 -8.77
C ARG A 141 -22.44 -12.06 -7.42
N GLN A 142 -21.17 -12.42 -7.42
CA GLN A 142 -20.31 -12.51 -6.25
C GLN A 142 -18.92 -11.93 -6.55
N VAL A 143 -18.12 -11.72 -5.51
CA VAL A 143 -16.72 -11.29 -5.66
C VAL A 143 -15.85 -12.55 -5.79
N TYR A 144 -15.12 -12.64 -6.89
CA TYR A 144 -14.20 -13.74 -7.16
C TYR A 144 -12.75 -13.26 -7.17
N THR A 145 -11.83 -14.14 -6.81
CA THR A 145 -10.41 -13.99 -7.06
C THR A 145 -10.01 -14.78 -8.30
N LEU A 146 -8.93 -14.37 -8.98
CA LEU A 146 -8.40 -15.15 -10.09
C LEU A 146 -7.95 -16.54 -9.60
N PRO A 147 -8.20 -17.60 -10.39
CA PRO A 147 -7.67 -18.93 -10.11
C PRO A 147 -6.15 -18.91 -9.94
N LYS A 148 -5.64 -19.70 -8.99
CA LYS A 148 -4.21 -19.72 -8.61
C LYS A 148 -3.25 -19.97 -9.78
N HIS A 149 -3.62 -20.81 -10.74
CA HIS A 149 -2.78 -21.06 -11.92
C HIS A 149 -2.61 -19.82 -12.82
N LEU A 150 -3.57 -18.88 -12.83
CA LEU A 150 -3.42 -17.61 -13.54
C LEU A 150 -2.50 -16.66 -12.78
N ASP A 151 -2.56 -16.65 -11.45
CA ASP A 151 -1.64 -15.87 -10.61
C ASP A 151 -0.19 -16.35 -10.78
N GLU A 152 0.03 -17.67 -10.76
CA GLU A 152 1.32 -18.28 -11.07
C GLU A 152 1.79 -17.97 -12.50
N LYS A 153 0.88 -17.95 -13.48
CA LYS A 153 1.18 -17.54 -14.86
C LYS A 153 1.62 -16.08 -14.93
N VAL A 154 0.96 -15.17 -14.20
CA VAL A 154 1.37 -13.76 -14.12
C VAL A 154 2.80 -13.67 -13.59
N ALA A 155 3.11 -14.36 -12.49
CA ALA A 155 4.48 -14.37 -11.94
C ALA A 155 5.50 -14.93 -12.95
N ALA A 156 5.19 -16.07 -13.58
CA ALA A 156 6.07 -16.73 -14.55
C ALA A 156 6.43 -15.83 -15.74
N LEU A 157 5.46 -15.07 -16.27
CA LEU A 157 5.67 -14.14 -17.39
C LEU A 157 6.69 -13.02 -17.09
N HIS A 158 6.94 -12.72 -15.81
CA HIS A 158 7.86 -11.63 -15.41
C HIS A 158 9.28 -12.14 -15.07
N LEU A 159 9.48 -13.45 -14.88
CA LEU A 159 10.77 -14.00 -14.41
C LEU A 159 11.92 -13.79 -15.40
N GLU A 160 11.67 -14.00 -16.70
CA GLU A 160 12.71 -13.88 -17.73
C GLU A 160 13.30 -12.46 -17.75
N LYS A 161 12.46 -11.43 -17.59
CA LYS A 161 12.90 -10.04 -17.57
C LYS A 161 13.85 -9.72 -16.40
N LEU A 162 13.73 -10.47 -15.30
CA LEU A 162 14.59 -10.36 -14.12
C LEU A 162 15.82 -11.29 -14.19
N GLY A 163 15.95 -12.09 -15.25
CA GLY A 163 16.99 -13.13 -15.35
C GLY A 163 16.77 -14.29 -14.37
N ALA A 164 15.57 -14.41 -13.78
CA ALA A 164 15.24 -15.47 -12.85
C ALA A 164 15.01 -16.78 -13.61
N LYS A 165 15.70 -17.85 -13.20
CA LYS A 165 15.56 -19.19 -13.78
C LYS A 165 14.73 -20.06 -12.84
N LEU A 166 13.59 -20.53 -13.31
CA LEU A 166 12.68 -21.35 -12.52
C LEU A 166 13.07 -22.83 -12.58
N THR A 167 13.23 -23.46 -11.42
CA THR A 167 13.45 -24.91 -11.32
C THR A 167 12.17 -25.67 -11.59
N THR A 168 12.25 -26.75 -12.36
CA THR A 168 11.13 -27.67 -12.62
C THR A 168 11.14 -28.86 -11.66
N LEU A 169 9.98 -29.23 -11.13
CA LEU A 169 9.85 -30.45 -10.34
C LEU A 169 10.06 -31.69 -11.20
N THR A 170 10.80 -32.66 -10.67
CA THR A 170 10.80 -34.03 -11.21
C THR A 170 9.49 -34.74 -10.85
N ASP A 171 9.11 -35.76 -11.61
CA ASP A 171 7.90 -36.55 -11.34
C ASP A 171 7.91 -37.15 -9.92
N LYS A 172 9.08 -37.56 -9.43
CA LYS A 172 9.25 -38.06 -8.06
C LYS A 172 8.92 -36.99 -7.01
N GLN A 173 9.37 -35.76 -7.21
CA GLN A 173 9.08 -34.65 -6.29
C GLN A 173 7.62 -34.23 -6.35
N ALA A 174 7.04 -34.14 -7.55
CA ALA A 174 5.64 -33.83 -7.76
C ALA A 174 4.73 -34.89 -7.08
N GLY A 175 5.02 -36.18 -7.29
CA GLY A 175 4.34 -37.28 -6.64
C GLY A 175 4.48 -37.29 -5.11
N TYR A 176 5.67 -36.94 -4.59
CA TYR A 176 5.89 -36.82 -3.15
C TYR A 176 5.07 -35.69 -2.51
N LEU A 177 4.96 -34.55 -3.21
CA LEU A 177 4.19 -33.39 -2.74
C LEU A 177 2.68 -33.53 -3.02
N GLY A 178 2.26 -34.52 -3.79
CA GLY A 178 0.86 -34.73 -4.17
C GLY A 178 0.30 -33.63 -5.08
N LEU A 179 1.13 -33.04 -5.95
CA LEU A 179 0.75 -31.96 -6.85
C LEU A 179 1.27 -32.17 -8.28
N SER A 180 0.68 -31.46 -9.24
CA SER A 180 1.13 -31.46 -10.64
C SER A 180 2.48 -30.75 -10.77
N SER A 181 3.36 -31.25 -11.65
CA SER A 181 4.63 -30.56 -11.98
C SER A 181 4.42 -29.19 -12.65
N ALA A 182 3.22 -28.93 -13.19
CA ALA A 182 2.82 -27.66 -13.77
C ALA A 182 2.05 -26.74 -12.79
N GLY A 183 1.91 -27.14 -11.53
CA GLY A 183 1.13 -26.41 -10.53
C GLY A 183 -0.39 -26.66 -10.63
N PRO A 184 -1.21 -25.95 -9.82
CA PRO A 184 -0.78 -24.97 -8.83
C PRO A 184 0.05 -25.56 -7.69
N PHE A 185 1.03 -24.81 -7.19
CA PHE A 185 2.07 -25.30 -6.27
C PHE A 185 1.73 -25.11 -4.79
N LYS A 186 0.61 -24.44 -4.48
CA LYS A 186 0.19 -24.09 -3.12
C LYS A 186 -1.32 -24.24 -2.97
N SER A 187 -1.78 -24.47 -1.76
CA SER A 187 -3.22 -24.50 -1.44
C SER A 187 -3.84 -23.11 -1.51
N ASP A 188 -5.17 -23.04 -1.58
CA ASP A 188 -5.90 -21.76 -1.70
C ASP A 188 -5.76 -20.88 -0.46
N HIS A 189 -5.57 -21.45 0.73
CA HIS A 189 -5.37 -20.71 1.99
C HIS A 189 -3.91 -20.33 2.27
N TYR A 190 -3.00 -20.65 1.35
CA TYR A 190 -1.60 -20.28 1.50
C TYR A 190 -1.44 -18.75 1.36
N ARG A 191 -0.68 -18.12 2.26
CA ARG A 191 -0.69 -16.65 2.41
C ARG A 191 0.11 -15.88 1.36
N TYR A 192 1.07 -16.52 0.68
CA TYR A 192 1.76 -16.14 -0.57
C TYR A 192 2.65 -17.28 -1.02
#